data_AF-A0A3C0DK76-F1
#
_entry.id   AF-A0A3C0DK76-F1
#
_cell.length_a   1.000
_cell.length_b   1.000
_cell.length_c   1.000
_cell.angle_alpha   90.00
_cell.angle_beta   90.00
_cell.angle_gamma   90.00
#
_symmetry.space_group_name_H-M   'P 1'
#
loop_
_entity.id
_entity.type
_entity.pdbx_description
1 polymer ?
#
loop_
_entity_poly.entity_id
_entity_poly.type
_entity_poly.pdbx_seq_one_letter_code
_entity_poly.pdbx_strand_id
1 'polypeptide(L)'
;MVVAMKMAKAKASAPSATAATATGTGKTLRIEAETIEVAQIKAGLAEWLTGLGYRPRKVLLLPPDITRSHSGAGLIVQLLWQMLTPKGSEIQIMPALGTHVPMTRAEQVRMYGAEIPESAFLAHDWRNDTCRIGEIPSAFVSGVS
;
A
#
# COMPACT_ATOMS: atom_id res chain seq x y z
N MET A 1 -31.17 10.57 34.77
CA MET A 1 -31.71 9.26 34.36
C MET A 1 -30.52 8.32 34.20
N VAL A 2 -30.29 7.49 35.22
CA VAL A 2 -29.17 6.54 35.27
C VAL A 2 -29.59 5.30 34.50
N VAL A 3 -28.90 4.99 33.40
CA VAL A 3 -29.07 3.70 32.71
C VAL A 3 -27.85 2.84 33.05
N ALA A 4 -28.07 1.92 33.99
CA ALA A 4 -27.13 0.87 34.34
C ALA A 4 -27.15 -0.20 33.23
N MET A 5 -25.99 -0.47 32.64
CA MET A 5 -25.81 -1.56 31.67
C MET A 5 -25.05 -2.69 32.36
N LYS A 6 -25.74 -3.82 32.55
CA LYS A 6 -25.23 -5.05 33.15
C LYS A 6 -24.07 -5.60 32.32
N MET A 7 -22.91 -5.79 32.96
CA MET A 7 -21.79 -6.57 32.43
C MET A 7 -22.14 -8.06 32.45
N ALA A 8 -22.20 -8.69 31.28
CA ALA A 8 -22.15 -10.14 31.15
C ALA A 8 -20.71 -10.55 30.83
N LYS A 9 -20.09 -11.37 31.67
CA LYS A 9 -18.79 -12.01 31.39
C LYS A 9 -18.99 -12.98 30.23
N ALA A 10 -18.50 -12.61 29.04
CA ALA A 10 -18.32 -13.54 27.94
C ALA A 10 -16.93 -14.19 28.05
N LYS A 11 -16.94 -15.52 27.91
CA LYS A 11 -15.83 -16.46 28.03
C LYS A 11 -14.77 -16.16 26.96
N ALA A 12 -13.48 -16.18 27.34
CA ALA A 12 -12.38 -16.13 26.39
C ALA A 12 -12.48 -17.33 25.44
N SER A 13 -12.84 -17.06 24.19
CA SER A 13 -12.72 -17.98 23.07
C SER A 13 -11.53 -17.50 22.25
N ALA A 14 -10.58 -18.38 21.98
CA ALA A 14 -9.48 -18.10 21.08
C ALA A 14 -10.03 -17.53 19.75
N PRO A 15 -9.38 -16.53 19.14
CA PRO A 15 -9.76 -16.11 17.80
C PRO A 15 -9.49 -17.30 16.87
N SER A 16 -10.56 -17.89 16.34
CA SER A 16 -10.41 -18.87 15.27
C SER A 16 -9.85 -18.11 14.08
N ALA A 17 -8.62 -18.45 13.68
CA ALA A 17 -8.00 -17.91 12.49
C ALA A 17 -8.83 -18.33 11.27
N THR A 18 -9.78 -17.49 10.87
CA THR A 18 -10.41 -17.62 9.56
C THR A 18 -9.31 -17.40 8.53
N ALA A 19 -8.93 -18.47 7.85
CA ALA A 19 -7.84 -18.46 6.90
C ALA A 19 -8.12 -17.41 5.82
N ALA A 20 -7.27 -16.38 5.74
CA ALA A 20 -7.27 -15.49 4.60
C ALA A 20 -6.95 -16.34 3.36
N THR A 21 -7.82 -16.31 2.37
CA THR A 21 -7.56 -16.99 1.09
C THR A 21 -6.64 -16.08 0.28
N ALA A 22 -5.33 -16.33 0.37
CA ALA A 22 -4.36 -15.71 -0.52
C ALA A 22 -4.34 -16.50 -1.82
N THR A 23 -4.99 -15.99 -2.87
CA THR A 23 -4.90 -16.57 -4.21
C THR A 23 -4.04 -15.65 -5.07
N GLY A 24 -2.86 -16.11 -5.48
CA GLY A 24 -1.95 -15.35 -6.31
C GLY A 24 -1.41 -16.15 -7.49
N THR A 25 -1.89 -15.85 -8.70
CA THR A 25 -1.17 -16.20 -9.94
C THR A 25 -0.11 -15.13 -10.19
N GLY A 26 1.16 -15.40 -9.84
CA GLY A 26 2.40 -14.72 -10.26
C GLY A 26 2.53 -13.19 -10.06
N LYS A 27 1.55 -12.38 -10.47
CA LYS A 27 1.59 -10.91 -10.52
C LYS A 27 0.67 -10.21 -9.53
N THR A 28 -0.34 -10.89 -8.97
CA THR A 28 -1.37 -10.26 -8.13
C THR A 28 -1.45 -10.92 -6.75
N LEU A 29 -1.63 -10.09 -5.71
CA LEU A 29 -1.94 -10.50 -4.35
C LEU A 29 -3.38 -10.08 -4.03
N ARG A 30 -4.17 -10.99 -3.46
CA ARG A 30 -5.51 -10.72 -2.93
C ARG A 30 -5.60 -11.31 -1.53
N ILE A 31 -6.09 -10.52 -0.58
CA ILE A 31 -6.32 -10.92 0.81
C ILE A 31 -7.74 -10.49 1.14
N GLU A 32 -8.59 -11.43 1.54
CA GLU A 32 -9.98 -11.17 1.92
C GLU A 32 -10.28 -11.79 3.27
N ALA A 33 -10.81 -10.98 4.17
CA ALA A 33 -11.31 -11.36 5.48
C ALA A 33 -12.22 -10.25 6.02
N GLU A 34 -13.10 -10.56 6.98
CA GLU A 34 -13.90 -9.56 7.69
C GLU A 34 -13.01 -8.55 8.44
N THR A 35 -11.88 -9.02 8.97
CA THR A 35 -10.82 -8.19 9.55
C THR A 35 -9.49 -8.68 9.01
N ILE A 36 -8.67 -7.75 8.50
CA ILE A 36 -7.35 -8.03 7.96
C ILE A 36 -6.30 -7.55 8.96
N GLU A 37 -5.63 -8.51 9.57
CA GLU A 37 -4.56 -8.27 10.53
C GLU A 37 -3.22 -8.00 9.83
N VAL A 38 -2.34 -7.24 10.49
CA VAL A 38 -1.00 -6.93 9.97
C VAL A 38 -0.21 -8.20 9.65
N ALA A 39 -0.37 -9.26 10.45
CA ALA A 39 0.28 -10.54 10.22
C ALA A 39 -0.16 -11.20 8.90
N GLN A 40 -1.43 -11.07 8.52
CA GLN A 40 -1.96 -11.59 7.26
C GLN A 40 -1.41 -10.81 6.07
N ILE A 41 -1.34 -9.48 6.16
CA ILE A 41 -0.73 -8.62 5.14
C ILE A 41 0.75 -9.01 4.94
N LYS A 42 1.48 -9.13 6.05
CA LYS A 42 2.91 -9.50 6.03
C LYS A 42 3.12 -10.87 5.39
N ALA A 43 2.31 -11.87 5.74
CA ALA A 43 2.40 -13.21 5.16
C ALA A 43 2.08 -13.19 3.66
N GLY A 44 0.98 -12.53 3.26
CA GLY A 44 0.59 -12.43 1.84
C GLY A 44 1.62 -11.70 0.99
N LEU A 45 2.24 -10.62 1.50
CA LEU A 45 3.33 -9.94 0.80
C LEU A 45 4.56 -10.83 0.64
N ALA A 46 4.92 -11.61 1.68
CA ALA A 46 6.06 -12.52 1.61
C ALA A 46 5.84 -13.65 0.59
N GLU A 47 4.64 -14.23 0.58
CA GLU A 47 4.24 -15.24 -0.41
C GLU A 47 4.25 -14.66 -1.83
N TRP A 48 3.64 -13.50 -2.03
CA TRP A 48 3.61 -12.81 -3.33
C TRP A 48 5.02 -12.50 -3.85
N LEU A 49 5.91 -11.96 -3.00
CA LEU A 49 7.30 -11.70 -3.37
C LEU A 49 8.06 -12.98 -3.75
N THR A 50 7.73 -14.11 -3.13
CA THR A 50 8.32 -15.42 -3.45
C THR A 50 7.77 -15.93 -4.79
N GLY A 51 6.48 -15.75 -5.02
CA GLY A 51 5.78 -16.12 -6.25
C GLY A 51 6.23 -15.35 -7.51
N LEU A 52 6.96 -14.24 -7.37
CA LEU A 52 7.57 -13.53 -8.50
C LEU A 52 8.58 -14.40 -9.27
N GLY A 53 9.18 -15.41 -8.63
CA GLY A 53 10.17 -16.30 -9.25
C GLY A 53 11.53 -15.64 -9.51
N TYR A 54 11.69 -14.35 -9.20
CA TYR A 54 12.94 -13.62 -9.21
C TYR A 54 12.95 -12.62 -8.06
N ARG A 55 14.14 -12.10 -7.76
CA ARG A 55 14.29 -11.06 -6.75
C ARG A 55 14.29 -9.68 -7.41
N PRO A 56 13.35 -8.77 -7.07
CA PRO A 56 13.38 -7.40 -7.56
C PRO A 56 14.67 -6.69 -7.13
N ARG A 57 15.36 -6.06 -8.10
CA ARG A 57 16.61 -5.32 -7.87
C ARG A 57 16.39 -3.83 -7.76
N LYS A 58 15.57 -3.28 -8.65
CA LYS A 58 15.13 -1.87 -8.68
C LYS A 58 13.62 -1.84 -8.61
N VAL A 59 13.07 -1.15 -7.62
CA VAL A 59 11.64 -1.13 -7.31
C VAL A 59 11.16 0.31 -7.17
N LEU A 60 10.12 0.65 -7.91
CA LEU A 60 9.38 1.90 -7.75
C LEU A 60 8.02 1.59 -7.15
N LEU A 61 7.74 2.15 -5.98
CA LEU A 61 6.43 2.07 -5.33
C LEU A 61 5.62 3.32 -5.67
N LEU A 62 4.35 3.14 -6.08
CA LEU A 62 3.42 4.21 -6.44
C LEU A 62 2.22 4.27 -5.47
N PRO A 63 2.42 4.56 -4.17
CA PRO A 63 1.33 4.67 -3.21
C PRO A 63 0.51 5.97 -3.38
N PRO A 64 -0.72 6.05 -2.83
CA PRO A 64 -1.47 7.31 -2.79
C PRO A 64 -0.85 8.32 -1.81
N ASP A 65 -1.13 9.60 -1.99
CA ASP A 65 -0.60 10.66 -1.12
C ASP A 65 -1.26 10.72 0.28
N ILE A 66 -0.87 11.72 1.08
CA ILE A 66 -1.38 11.92 2.46
C ILE A 66 -2.89 12.14 2.54
N THR A 67 -3.54 12.60 1.45
CA THR A 67 -5.00 12.80 1.41
C THR A 67 -5.77 11.47 1.49
N ARG A 68 -5.05 10.34 1.42
CA ARG A 68 -5.55 8.97 1.59
C ARG A 68 -4.86 8.26 2.76
N SER A 69 -4.57 8.96 3.85
CA SER A 69 -3.88 8.40 5.03
C SER A 69 -4.55 7.18 5.67
N HIS A 70 -5.87 7.03 5.51
CA HIS A 70 -6.63 5.87 6.00
C HIS A 70 -6.72 4.70 5.01
N SER A 71 -5.98 4.74 3.89
CA SER A 71 -5.98 3.67 2.87
C SER A 71 -5.26 2.39 3.28
N GLY A 72 -4.47 2.41 4.37
CA GLY A 72 -3.58 1.31 4.75
C GLY A 72 -2.32 1.19 3.88
N ALA A 73 -2.15 2.01 2.83
CA ALA A 73 -0.99 1.97 1.94
C ALA A 73 0.33 2.25 2.67
N GLY A 74 0.28 3.11 3.69
CA GLY A 74 1.42 3.44 4.54
C GLY A 74 2.08 2.20 5.16
N LEU A 75 1.28 1.28 5.69
CA LEU A 75 1.75 0.03 6.28
C LEU A 75 2.34 -0.91 5.22
N ILE A 76 1.70 -1.03 4.06
CA ILE A 76 2.16 -1.89 2.96
C ILE A 76 3.54 -1.43 2.47
N VAL A 77 3.73 -0.12 2.28
CA VAL A 77 5.01 0.47 1.87
C VAL A 77 6.10 0.18 2.91
N GLN A 78 5.80 0.34 4.20
CA GLN A 78 6.74 0.02 5.29
C GLN A 78 7.17 -1.45 5.27
N LEU A 79 6.20 -2.37 5.16
CA LEU A 79 6.48 -3.80 5.11
C LEU A 79 7.33 -4.17 3.89
N LEU A 80 7.01 -3.64 2.72
CA LEU A 80 7.79 -3.86 1.50
C LEU A 80 9.21 -3.31 1.63
N TRP A 81 9.38 -2.11 2.19
CA TRP A 81 10.70 -1.54 2.49
C TRP A 81 11.52 -2.47 3.39
N GLN A 82 10.95 -2.91 4.52
CA GLN A 82 11.61 -3.81 5.46
C GLN A 82 11.94 -5.18 4.86
N MET A 83 11.14 -5.68 3.90
CA MET A 83 11.37 -6.98 3.26
C MET A 83 12.42 -6.93 2.14
N LEU A 84 12.51 -5.82 1.42
CA LEU A 84 13.30 -5.70 0.19
C LEU A 84 14.66 -5.02 0.40
N THR A 85 14.74 -4.04 1.31
CA THR A 85 15.98 -3.30 1.60
C THR A 85 17.08 -4.22 2.15
N PRO A 86 16.85 -5.09 3.16
CA PRO A 86 17.90 -5.98 3.69
C PRO A 86 18.39 -7.00 2.68
N LYS A 87 17.58 -7.32 1.67
CA LYS A 87 18.01 -8.20 0.59
C LYS A 87 19.05 -7.46 -0.27
N GLY A 88 18.98 -6.13 -0.38
CA GLY A 88 19.82 -5.27 -1.23
C GLY A 88 19.09 -4.80 -2.48
N SER A 89 17.78 -4.55 -2.37
CA SER A 89 16.99 -3.96 -3.46
C SER A 89 17.06 -2.44 -3.36
N GLU A 90 17.21 -1.75 -4.48
CA GLU A 90 17.07 -0.30 -4.59
C GLU A 90 15.59 0.05 -4.68
N ILE A 91 15.07 0.82 -3.74
CA ILE A 91 13.64 1.16 -3.65
C ILE A 91 13.47 2.67 -3.70
N GLN A 92 12.62 3.14 -4.59
CA GLN A 92 12.15 4.52 -4.64
C GLN A 92 10.62 4.54 -4.49
N ILE A 93 10.10 5.63 -3.92
CA ILE A 93 8.68 5.81 -3.65
C ILE A 93 8.24 7.12 -4.30
N MET A 94 7.26 7.05 -5.19
CA MET A 94 6.67 8.22 -5.83
C MET A 94 5.19 8.28 -5.47
N PRO A 95 4.79 9.07 -4.45
CA PRO A 95 3.38 9.26 -4.13
C PRO A 95 2.60 9.75 -5.36
N ALA A 96 1.46 9.13 -5.63
CA ALA A 96 0.58 9.48 -6.74
C ALA A 96 -0.22 10.75 -6.42
N LEU A 97 0.43 11.91 -6.56
CA LEU A 97 -0.13 13.23 -6.20
C LEU A 97 -1.31 13.67 -7.08
N GLY A 98 -1.38 13.20 -8.33
CA GLY A 98 -2.23 13.84 -9.33
C GLY A 98 -1.79 15.29 -9.52
N THR A 99 -2.67 16.25 -9.22
CA THR A 99 -2.36 17.69 -9.32
C THR A 99 -1.83 18.31 -8.02
N HIS A 100 -1.74 17.53 -6.93
CA HIS A 100 -1.34 18.03 -5.62
C HIS A 100 0.15 18.39 -5.54
N VAL A 101 0.51 19.17 -4.51
CA VAL A 101 1.90 19.47 -4.19
C VAL A 101 2.60 18.26 -3.57
N PRO A 102 3.93 18.12 -3.73
CA PRO A 102 4.68 17.04 -3.08
C PRO A 102 4.52 17.05 -1.57
N MET A 103 4.41 15.85 -0.99
CA MET A 103 4.32 15.67 0.46
C MET A 103 5.57 16.20 1.17
N THR A 104 5.36 16.99 2.22
CA THR A 104 6.44 17.42 3.11
C THR A 104 7.06 16.23 3.84
N ARG A 105 8.28 16.38 4.36
CA ARG A 105 8.92 15.32 5.15
C ARG A 105 8.07 14.88 6.36
N ALA A 106 7.41 15.82 7.04
CA ALA A 106 6.53 15.49 8.15
C ALA A 106 5.34 14.62 7.72
N GLU A 107 4.74 14.91 6.57
CA GLU A 107 3.65 14.10 6.00
C GLU A 107 4.14 12.73 5.52
N GLN A 108 5.33 12.65 4.92
CA GLN A 108 5.96 11.38 4.55
C GLN A 108 6.16 10.48 5.77
N VAL A 109 6.70 11.03 6.86
CA VAL A 109 6.90 10.28 8.11
C VAL A 109 5.55 9.85 8.70
N ARG A 110 4.55 10.74 8.68
CA ARG A 110 3.20 10.42 9.16
C ARG A 110 2.53 9.30 8.36
N MET A 111 2.71 9.29 7.03
CA MET A 111 2.09 8.30 6.14
C MET A 111 2.86 6.98 6.09
N TYR A 112 4.17 7.03 5.93
CA TYR A 112 5.02 5.90 5.59
C TYR A 112 6.05 5.53 6.66
N GLY A 113 6.06 6.21 7.80
CA GLY A 113 6.99 5.94 8.89
C GLY A 113 8.36 6.62 8.74
N ALA A 114 9.07 6.74 9.87
CA ALA A 114 10.35 7.45 9.94
C ALA A 114 11.54 6.63 9.41
N GLU A 115 11.40 5.30 9.30
CA GLU A 115 12.47 4.40 8.84
C GLU A 115 12.86 4.62 7.38
N ILE A 116 11.94 5.17 6.58
CA ILE A 116 12.19 5.44 5.17
C ILE A 116 12.84 6.84 5.06
N PRO A 117 14.09 6.92 4.56
CA PRO A 117 14.79 8.20 4.44
C PRO A 117 14.13 9.08 3.38
N GLU A 118 14.24 10.39 3.53
CA GLU A 118 13.69 11.36 2.57
C GLU A 118 14.22 11.16 1.15
N SER A 119 15.49 10.73 1.01
CA SER A 119 16.13 10.44 -0.26
C SER A 119 15.52 9.28 -1.05
N ALA A 120 14.66 8.46 -0.42
CA ALA A 120 13.92 7.41 -1.11
C ALA A 120 12.66 7.93 -1.82
N PHE A 121 12.24 9.17 -1.54
CA PHE A 121 11.03 9.75 -2.11
C PHE A 121 11.33 10.55 -3.38
N LEU A 122 10.53 10.30 -4.41
CA LEU A 122 10.51 11.06 -5.66
C LEU A 122 9.24 11.89 -5.72
N ALA A 123 9.37 13.14 -6.17
CA ALA A 123 8.22 13.97 -6.47
C ALA A 123 7.59 13.55 -7.80
N HIS A 124 6.27 13.42 -7.85
CA HIS A 124 5.53 13.22 -9.10
C HIS A 124 5.34 14.58 -9.78
N ASP A 125 6.28 15.00 -10.63
CA ASP A 125 6.16 16.23 -11.44
C ASP A 125 5.33 15.98 -12.70
N TRP A 126 4.01 16.01 -12.53
CA TRP A 126 3.06 15.81 -13.62
C TRP A 126 3.14 16.89 -14.72
N ARG A 127 3.80 18.03 -14.47
CA ARG A 127 3.90 19.11 -15.45
C ARG A 127 5.08 18.90 -16.39
N ASN A 128 6.23 18.50 -15.84
CA ASN A 128 7.48 18.49 -16.59
C ASN A 128 7.99 17.07 -16.92
N ASP A 129 7.63 16.05 -16.15
CA ASP A 129 8.20 14.70 -16.29
C ASP A 129 7.27 13.71 -17.01
N THR A 130 6.40 14.23 -17.89
CA THR A 130 5.48 13.39 -18.68
C THR A 130 6.05 13.01 -20.04
N CYS A 131 5.70 11.82 -20.52
CA CYS A 131 6.00 11.37 -21.87
C CYS A 131 4.72 10.87 -22.56
N ARG A 132 4.64 11.05 -23.89
CA ARG A 132 3.49 10.57 -24.66
C ARG A 132 3.56 9.05 -24.80
N ILE A 133 2.58 8.35 -24.21
CA ILE A 133 2.45 6.89 -24.29
C ILE A 133 1.42 6.42 -25.33
N GLY A 134 0.56 7.31 -25.81
CA GLY A 134 -0.52 6.97 -26.73
C GLY A 134 -1.57 8.08 -26.85
N GLU A 135 -2.73 7.71 -27.39
CA GLU A 135 -3.87 8.61 -27.59
C GLU A 135 -5.17 7.86 -27.35
N ILE A 136 -6.13 8.53 -26.72
CA ILE A 136 -7.48 7.98 -26.51
C ILE A 136 -8.34 8.38 -27.71
N PRO A 137 -9.00 7.43 -28.41
CA PRO A 137 -9.78 7.74 -29.61
C PRO A 137 -10.92 8.74 -29.37
N SER A 138 -11.11 9.70 -30.27
CA SER A 138 -12.16 10.73 -30.16
C SER A 138 -13.57 10.13 -30.04
N ALA A 139 -13.88 9.05 -30.78
CA ALA A 139 -15.18 8.38 -30.68
C ALA A 139 -15.48 7.85 -29.28
N PHE A 140 -14.46 7.40 -28.54
CA PHE A 140 -14.61 6.98 -27.14
C PHE A 140 -14.87 8.20 -26.25
N VAL A 141 -14.09 9.28 -26.43
CA VAL A 141 -14.25 10.51 -25.64
C VAL A 141 -15.67 11.08 -25.78
N SER A 142 -16.21 11.17 -27.00
CA SER A 142 -17.57 11.65 -27.25
C SER A 142 -18.67 10.82 -26.57
N GLY A 143 -18.39 9.57 -26.18
CA GLY A 143 -19.36 8.72 -25.48
C GLY A 143 -19.36 8.90 -23.95
N VAL A 144 -18.37 9.58 -23.37
CA VAL A 144 -18.19 9.71 -21.91
C VAL A 144 -18.06 11.15 -21.42
N SER A 145 -18.01 12.12 -22.34
CA SER A 145 -17.92 13.56 -22.08
C SER A 145 -19.27 14.24 -22.03
#